data_AF-A0A7L0LXN7-F1
#
_entry.id   AF-A0A7L0LXN7-F1
#
_cell.length_a   1.000
_cell.length_b   1.000
_cell.length_c   1.000
_cell.angle_alpha   90.00
_cell.angle_beta   90.00
_cell.angle_gamma   90.00
#
_symmetry.space_group_name_H-M   'P 1'
#
loop_
_entity.id
_entity.type
_entity.pdbx_description
1 polymer ?
#
loop_
_entity_poly.entity_id
_entity_poly.type
_entity_poly.pdbx_seq_one_letter_code
_entity_poly.pdbx_strand_id
1 'polypeptide(L)'
;MVHINVLKKLMCVLVVILVALTICLWRETRGSYYVPFKTEIDDLQTSEKWNPLKSQGLFREAASELGVIPKTWFGNHNKVKGSISGIAEKSKKVTDAMKVWDKDSSSRNLIPRLQKVRKNYLAMNKYNVTYKGKRNAAKLSPEKLLCQLRDRVNVTMIQGSDGPFGTSEWQQYLPGKSLNETVGHLGRCAVVSSAGSLRSSHLGQEIDSHDAVLRFNGAPTKGFQEDVGQKTTIRLVNSQLVTVEKQQFLGEALYNTGILIVWDPAPYHAEIHKWYKKPDYNFFESYKSYRSTHPEQPFYILNPKMQWQLWDILQENSLEQIQPNPPSSGMLGIVIMMTLCDEVDVYEFLPSKRQTDICHYYQRFHDRACTMGAYHPLLFEKNLVKHINQGTDEDIYIHGKATLPGFRNVHC
;
A
#
# COMPACT_ATOMS: atom_id res chain seq x y z
N MET A 1 12.75 -70.52 -10.64
CA MET A 1 13.57 -69.38 -10.17
C MET A 1 13.39 -68.11 -11.01
N VAL A 2 13.44 -68.19 -12.36
CA VAL A 2 13.43 -67.01 -13.28
C VAL A 2 12.30 -65.99 -13.03
N HIS A 3 11.03 -66.42 -12.93
CA HIS A 3 9.87 -65.50 -12.78
C HIS A 3 9.98 -64.54 -11.59
N ILE A 4 10.54 -64.97 -10.45
CA ILE A 4 10.71 -64.12 -9.25
C ILE A 4 11.65 -62.95 -9.54
N ASN A 5 12.68 -63.17 -10.37
CA ASN A 5 13.64 -62.13 -10.74
C ASN A 5 13.04 -61.13 -11.74
N VAL A 6 12.17 -61.59 -12.64
CA VAL A 6 11.39 -60.71 -13.53
C VAL A 6 10.41 -59.86 -12.71
N LEU A 7 9.67 -60.47 -11.79
CA LEU A 7 8.70 -59.76 -10.94
C LEU A 7 9.39 -58.70 -10.05
N LYS A 8 10.55 -59.02 -9.45
CA LYS A 8 11.36 -58.05 -8.71
C LYS A 8 11.82 -56.87 -9.58
N LYS A 9 12.29 -57.12 -10.80
CA LYS A 9 12.66 -56.04 -11.74
C LYS A 9 11.45 -55.17 -12.11
N LEU A 10 10.28 -55.77 -12.36
CA LEU A 10 9.05 -55.03 -12.67
C LEU A 10 8.63 -54.13 -11.49
N MET A 11 8.69 -54.64 -10.26
CA MET A 11 8.41 -53.87 -9.05
C MET A 11 9.40 -52.72 -8.84
N CYS A 12 10.70 -52.91 -9.08
CA CYS A 12 11.68 -51.83 -9.02
C CYS A 12 11.38 -50.73 -10.05
N VAL A 13 11.00 -51.09 -11.29
CA VAL A 13 10.61 -50.12 -12.33
C VAL A 13 9.35 -49.35 -11.92
N LEU A 14 8.32 -50.03 -11.37
CA LEU A 14 7.11 -49.38 -10.85
C LEU A 14 7.41 -48.41 -9.70
N VAL A 15 8.30 -48.77 -8.77
CA VAL A 15 8.73 -47.87 -7.69
C VAL A 15 9.48 -46.65 -8.22
N VAL A 16 10.39 -46.83 -9.20
CA VAL A 16 11.10 -45.70 -9.84
C VAL A 16 10.12 -44.78 -10.57
N ILE A 17 9.11 -45.32 -11.26
CA ILE A 17 8.05 -44.53 -11.91
C ILE A 17 7.22 -43.76 -10.88
N LEU A 18 6.82 -44.38 -9.76
CA LEU A 18 6.08 -43.71 -8.69
C LEU A 18 6.90 -42.60 -8.01
N VAL A 19 8.19 -42.80 -7.81
CA VAL A 19 9.11 -41.77 -7.30
C VAL A 19 9.27 -40.63 -8.31
N ALA A 20 9.43 -40.94 -9.60
CA ALA A 20 9.49 -39.92 -10.65
C ALA A 20 8.19 -39.10 -10.75
N LEU A 21 7.02 -39.76 -10.71
CA LEU A 21 5.72 -39.08 -10.74
C LEU A 21 5.47 -38.22 -9.50
N THR A 22 5.83 -38.69 -8.30
CA THR A 22 5.71 -37.87 -7.08
C THR A 22 6.68 -36.68 -7.08
N ILE A 23 7.89 -36.82 -7.61
CA ILE A 23 8.82 -35.70 -7.82
C ILE A 23 8.27 -34.70 -8.85
N CYS A 24 7.69 -35.16 -9.96
CA CYS A 24 7.07 -34.30 -10.96
C CYS A 24 5.87 -33.52 -10.39
N LEU A 25 4.94 -34.20 -9.71
CA LEU A 25 3.78 -33.56 -9.06
C LEU A 25 4.20 -32.58 -7.95
N TRP A 26 5.27 -32.89 -7.20
CA TRP A 26 5.86 -31.99 -6.20
C TRP A 26 6.54 -30.77 -6.82
N ARG A 27 7.20 -30.94 -7.98
CA ARG A 27 7.78 -29.84 -8.77
C ARG A 27 6.71 -28.94 -9.38
N GLU A 28 5.62 -29.52 -9.87
CA GLU A 28 4.50 -28.80 -10.49
C GLU A 28 3.68 -28.03 -9.44
N THR A 29 3.37 -28.64 -8.29
CA THR A 29 2.72 -27.96 -7.16
C THR A 29 3.59 -26.84 -6.55
N ARG A 30 4.93 -26.96 -6.60
CA ARG A 30 5.84 -25.82 -6.30
C ARG A 30 5.85 -24.75 -7.39
N GLY A 31 5.81 -25.13 -8.67
CA GLY A 31 5.79 -24.21 -9.81
C GLY A 31 4.56 -23.28 -9.82
N SER A 32 3.44 -23.72 -9.25
CA SER A 32 2.22 -22.89 -9.09
C SER A 32 2.35 -21.77 -8.04
N TYR A 33 3.38 -21.81 -7.18
CA TYR A 33 3.60 -20.83 -6.10
C TYR A 33 4.95 -20.10 -6.13
N TYR A 34 5.80 -20.39 -7.12
CA TYR A 34 7.10 -19.71 -7.32
C TYR A 34 7.28 -19.30 -8.77
N VAL A 35 7.22 -17.99 -9.03
CA VAL A 35 7.79 -17.36 -10.22
C VAL A 35 9.22 -16.93 -9.87
N PRO A 36 10.27 -17.54 -10.44
CA PRO A 36 11.64 -17.12 -10.16
C PRO A 36 11.91 -15.73 -10.74
N PHE A 37 12.49 -14.85 -9.92
CA PHE A 37 12.97 -13.55 -10.39
C PHE A 37 14.25 -13.77 -11.21
N LYS A 38 14.19 -13.58 -12.54
CA LYS A 38 15.36 -13.61 -13.41
C LYS A 38 15.48 -12.25 -14.12
N THR A 39 16.43 -11.44 -13.67
CA THR A 39 16.86 -10.23 -14.38
C THR A 39 17.70 -10.61 -15.59
N GLU A 40 17.19 -10.33 -16.77
CA GLU A 40 18.00 -10.38 -18.01
C GLU A 40 18.70 -9.02 -18.19
N ILE A 41 19.84 -8.91 -17.51
CA ILE A 41 20.87 -7.90 -17.75
C ILE A 41 22.21 -8.64 -17.79
N ASP A 42 22.49 -9.28 -18.92
CA ASP A 42 23.82 -9.43 -19.52
C ASP A 42 23.70 -10.29 -20.79
N ASP A 43 23.50 -9.63 -21.94
CA ASP A 43 23.87 -10.18 -23.25
C ASP A 43 23.87 -9.06 -24.33
N LEU A 44 24.67 -8.00 -24.14
CA LEU A 44 25.12 -7.14 -25.26
C LEU A 44 26.39 -6.31 -24.95
N GLN A 45 27.53 -6.99 -24.77
CA GLN A 45 28.82 -6.46 -25.21
C GLN A 45 29.41 -7.47 -26.20
N THR A 46 29.65 -7.11 -27.46
CA THR A 46 30.84 -6.33 -27.79
C THR A 46 30.74 -5.63 -29.16
N SER A 47 31.50 -4.54 -29.30
CA SER A 47 31.68 -3.70 -30.51
C SER A 47 30.48 -2.80 -30.89
N GLU A 48 30.65 -1.54 -31.31
CA GLU A 48 31.87 -0.85 -31.79
C GLU A 48 32.25 0.42 -30.98
N LYS A 49 33.25 1.16 -31.48
CA LYS A 49 33.95 2.26 -30.79
C LYS A 49 33.16 3.57 -30.75
N TRP A 50 33.27 4.29 -29.63
CA TRP A 50 32.97 5.72 -29.56
C TRP A 50 34.03 6.56 -30.30
N ASN A 51 33.59 7.61 -31.00
CA ASN A 51 34.16 8.96 -30.84
C ASN A 51 33.18 10.04 -31.35
N PRO A 52 33.26 11.29 -30.87
CA PRO A 52 32.19 12.28 -31.04
C PRO A 52 32.41 13.22 -32.24
N LEU A 53 31.30 13.72 -32.81
CA LEU A 53 31.29 14.97 -33.59
C LEU A 53 30.22 15.94 -33.07
N LYS A 54 30.48 17.24 -33.29
CA LYS A 54 29.61 18.35 -32.91
C LYS A 54 29.50 19.32 -34.09
N SER A 55 28.46 20.14 -34.09
CA SER A 55 28.23 21.36 -34.90
C SER A 55 27.93 21.28 -36.43
N GLN A 56 26.76 21.85 -36.76
CA GLN A 56 26.46 22.87 -37.80
C GLN A 56 26.06 22.51 -39.25
N GLY A 57 25.00 23.22 -39.70
CA GLY A 57 24.42 23.27 -41.06
C GLY A 57 23.23 22.31 -41.31
N LEU A 58 22.22 22.58 -42.14
CA LEU A 58 21.71 23.81 -42.82
C LEU A 58 20.30 23.47 -43.42
N PHE A 59 19.25 24.31 -43.55
CA PHE A 59 19.05 25.69 -43.08
C PHE A 59 17.90 25.82 -42.04
N ARG A 60 16.65 26.35 -42.11
CA ARG A 60 15.73 27.06 -43.07
C ARG A 60 15.27 26.29 -44.32
N GLU A 61 14.12 26.57 -44.96
CA GLU A 61 13.05 27.62 -44.83
C GLU A 61 11.64 26.96 -45.02
N ALA A 62 10.45 27.57 -44.95
CA ALA A 62 10.02 28.98 -44.94
C ALA A 62 8.75 29.19 -44.08
N ALA A 63 8.52 30.43 -43.61
CA ALA A 63 7.28 30.85 -42.94
C ALA A 63 7.04 32.36 -43.10
N SER A 64 6.63 32.81 -44.29
CA SER A 64 6.12 34.17 -44.50
C SER A 64 5.46 34.34 -45.88
N GLU A 65 4.17 34.67 -45.90
CA GLU A 65 3.63 35.77 -46.72
C GLU A 65 2.59 36.52 -45.89
N LEU A 66 2.41 37.82 -46.18
CA LEU A 66 1.63 38.76 -45.37
C LEU A 66 0.76 39.64 -46.27
N GLY A 67 -0.55 39.65 -46.02
CA GLY A 67 -1.50 40.53 -46.71
C GLY A 67 -2.90 39.90 -46.79
N VAL A 68 -4.00 40.66 -46.80
CA VAL A 68 -4.19 42.12 -46.61
C VAL A 68 -5.49 42.32 -45.83
N ILE A 69 -5.57 43.36 -44.98
CA ILE A 69 -6.80 43.73 -44.26
C ILE A 69 -7.54 44.85 -45.02
N PRO A 70 -8.82 44.66 -45.40
CA PRO A 70 -9.73 45.75 -45.71
C PRO A 70 -10.41 46.26 -44.42
N LYS A 71 -10.17 47.52 -44.03
CA LYS A 71 -10.94 48.21 -42.98
C LYS A 71 -12.06 49.05 -43.58
N THR A 72 -13.27 48.49 -43.63
CA THR A 72 -14.54 49.22 -43.81
C THR A 72 -15.62 48.52 -42.99
N TRP A 73 -16.56 49.18 -42.30
CA TRP A 73 -16.87 50.62 -42.24
C TRP A 73 -17.46 50.98 -40.86
N PHE A 74 -17.68 52.27 -40.58
CA PHE A 74 -18.38 52.69 -39.35
C PHE A 74 -19.89 52.41 -39.45
N GLY A 75 -20.53 52.06 -38.33
CA GLY A 75 -21.96 51.69 -38.31
C GLY A 75 -22.54 51.64 -36.90
N ASN A 76 -22.57 52.77 -36.20
CA ASN A 76 -23.24 52.89 -34.91
C ASN A 76 -24.76 53.05 -35.13
N HIS A 77 -25.63 52.21 -34.54
CA HIS A 77 -26.90 52.65 -33.93
C HIS A 77 -27.77 51.53 -33.31
N ASN A 78 -28.53 51.96 -32.30
CA ASN A 78 -29.82 51.45 -31.80
C ASN A 78 -29.92 50.23 -30.87
N LYS A 79 -30.52 50.53 -29.71
CA LYS A 79 -31.03 49.64 -28.66
C LYS A 79 -32.13 48.70 -29.20
N VAL A 80 -32.14 47.45 -28.73
CA VAL A 80 -33.39 46.71 -28.47
C VAL A 80 -33.30 46.10 -27.07
N LYS A 81 -34.30 46.33 -26.22
CA LYS A 81 -34.52 45.54 -24.99
C LYS A 81 -35.32 44.30 -25.37
N GLY A 82 -34.89 43.10 -24.98
CA GLY A 82 -35.62 41.85 -25.25
C GLY A 82 -35.30 40.73 -24.27
N SER A 83 -36.34 40.27 -23.56
CA SER A 83 -36.46 39.08 -22.68
C SER A 83 -35.20 38.37 -22.14
N ILE A 84 -35.01 38.41 -20.82
CA ILE A 84 -34.19 37.42 -20.09
C ILE A 84 -35.05 36.17 -19.86
N SER A 85 -34.90 35.16 -20.72
CA SER A 85 -35.56 33.85 -20.56
C SER A 85 -34.92 32.78 -21.46
N GLY A 86 -34.25 31.76 -20.90
CA GLY A 86 -33.88 30.54 -21.65
C GLY A 86 -32.48 29.94 -21.48
N ILE A 87 -31.55 30.54 -20.70
CA ILE A 87 -30.16 30.02 -20.58
C ILE A 87 -29.95 29.12 -19.34
N ALA A 88 -30.91 29.08 -18.40
CA ALA A 88 -30.76 28.36 -17.12
C ALA A 88 -30.82 26.82 -17.20
N GLU A 89 -31.37 26.22 -18.27
CA GLU A 89 -31.65 24.77 -18.29
C GLU A 89 -30.54 23.88 -18.85
N LYS A 90 -29.56 24.44 -19.57
CA LYS A 90 -28.45 23.63 -20.14
C LYS A 90 -27.31 23.32 -19.16
N SER A 91 -27.29 23.93 -17.98
CA SER A 91 -26.29 23.64 -16.92
C SER A 91 -26.61 22.36 -16.12
N LYS A 92 -27.80 21.77 -16.29
CA LYS A 92 -28.35 20.75 -15.37
C LYS A 92 -28.21 19.30 -15.86
N LYS A 93 -27.30 19.03 -16.82
CA LYS A 93 -27.24 17.72 -17.52
C LYS A 93 -25.83 17.24 -17.90
N VAL A 94 -24.78 17.71 -17.21
CA VAL A 94 -23.41 17.17 -17.31
C VAL A 94 -22.84 16.93 -15.89
N THR A 95 -23.67 16.34 -15.03
CA THR A 95 -23.20 15.63 -13.83
C THR A 95 -23.31 14.14 -14.12
N ASP A 96 -22.35 13.60 -14.88
CA ASP A 96 -22.04 12.18 -14.76
C ASP A 96 -21.68 11.93 -13.29
N ALA A 97 -22.38 11.01 -12.63
CA ALA A 97 -22.23 10.81 -11.19
C ALA A 97 -20.79 10.38 -10.87
N MET A 98 -20.05 11.23 -10.15
CA MET A 98 -18.63 11.00 -9.87
C MET A 98 -18.44 9.70 -9.11
N LYS A 99 -17.90 8.68 -9.78
CA LYS A 99 -17.83 7.33 -9.24
C LYS A 99 -16.61 7.17 -8.33
N VAL A 100 -16.80 7.52 -7.05
CA VAL A 100 -15.86 7.26 -5.96
C VAL A 100 -15.98 5.82 -5.43
N TRP A 101 -15.21 5.50 -4.39
CA TRP A 101 -15.31 4.23 -3.68
C TRP A 101 -16.68 4.05 -3.00
N ASP A 102 -17.35 2.92 -3.25
CA ASP A 102 -18.57 2.50 -2.57
C ASP A 102 -18.23 1.91 -1.20
N LYS A 103 -18.62 2.59 -0.12
CA LYS A 103 -18.38 2.15 1.27
C LYS A 103 -19.15 0.89 1.67
N ASP A 104 -20.12 0.46 0.87
CA ASP A 104 -20.91 -0.76 1.07
C ASP A 104 -20.43 -1.92 0.16
N SER A 105 -19.27 -1.74 -0.51
CA SER A 105 -18.63 -2.78 -1.34
C SER A 105 -18.45 -4.10 -0.58
N SER A 106 -18.99 -5.17 -1.13
CA SER A 106 -18.88 -6.53 -0.61
C SER A 106 -18.03 -7.42 -1.52
N SER A 107 -17.78 -8.66 -1.09
CA SER A 107 -17.15 -9.67 -1.92
C SER A 107 -17.94 -10.02 -3.19
N ARG A 108 -19.25 -9.69 -3.26
CA ARG A 108 -20.04 -9.80 -4.50
C ARG A 108 -19.60 -8.78 -5.55
N ASN A 109 -19.02 -7.64 -5.13
CA ASN A 109 -18.51 -6.57 -5.98
C ASN A 109 -17.09 -6.87 -6.52
N LEU A 110 -16.41 -7.90 -6.00
CA LEU A 110 -15.11 -8.36 -6.50
C LEU A 110 -15.25 -9.17 -7.80
N ILE A 111 -14.24 -9.09 -8.67
CA ILE A 111 -14.15 -9.96 -9.86
C ILE A 111 -14.03 -11.45 -9.46
N PRO A 112 -14.52 -12.41 -10.26
CA PRO A 112 -14.55 -13.83 -9.89
C PRO A 112 -13.21 -14.44 -9.44
N ARG A 113 -12.07 -14.00 -10.03
CA ARG A 113 -10.73 -14.39 -9.56
C ARG A 113 -10.51 -14.02 -8.08
N LEU A 114 -10.81 -12.78 -7.70
CA LEU A 114 -10.62 -12.29 -6.33
C LEU A 114 -11.65 -12.89 -5.36
N GLN A 115 -12.87 -13.18 -5.81
CA GLN A 115 -13.83 -13.98 -5.02
C GLN A 115 -13.26 -15.37 -4.67
N LYS A 116 -12.63 -16.06 -5.63
CA LYS A 116 -11.96 -17.35 -5.39
C LYS A 116 -10.75 -17.18 -4.45
N VAL A 117 -9.91 -16.17 -4.66
CA VAL A 117 -8.74 -15.89 -3.80
C VAL A 117 -9.15 -15.62 -2.34
N ARG A 118 -10.19 -14.80 -2.09
CA ARG A 118 -10.72 -14.60 -0.73
C ARG A 118 -11.24 -15.90 -0.10
N LYS A 119 -11.97 -16.74 -0.85
CA LYS A 119 -12.43 -18.06 -0.38
C LYS A 119 -11.24 -18.95 0.01
N ASN A 120 -10.15 -18.94 -0.76
CA ASN A 120 -8.94 -19.69 -0.45
C ASN A 120 -8.28 -19.20 0.86
N TYR A 121 -8.15 -17.88 1.08
CA TYR A 121 -7.58 -17.36 2.34
C TYR A 121 -8.47 -17.64 3.57
N LEU A 122 -9.80 -17.51 3.43
CA LEU A 122 -10.77 -17.92 4.46
C LEU A 122 -10.60 -19.41 4.85
N ALA A 123 -10.44 -20.29 3.87
CA ALA A 123 -10.24 -21.72 4.10
C ALA A 123 -8.83 -22.06 4.66
N MET A 124 -7.81 -21.27 4.30
CA MET A 124 -6.43 -21.47 4.76
C MET A 124 -6.23 -21.08 6.23
N ASN A 125 -6.87 -20.00 6.69
CA ASN A 125 -6.79 -19.46 8.06
C ASN A 125 -5.38 -19.51 8.68
N LYS A 126 -4.37 -19.00 7.93
CA LYS A 126 -2.93 -19.15 8.24
C LYS A 126 -2.55 -18.77 9.68
N TYR A 127 -3.25 -17.81 10.28
CA TYR A 127 -2.96 -17.25 11.61
C TYR A 127 -3.85 -17.81 12.73
N ASN A 128 -4.66 -18.84 12.46
CA ASN A 128 -5.61 -19.45 13.39
C ASN A 128 -6.63 -18.44 13.98
N VAL A 129 -7.09 -17.50 13.15
CA VAL A 129 -8.09 -16.49 13.51
C VAL A 129 -9.38 -17.18 13.96
N THR A 130 -9.83 -16.83 15.16
CA THR A 130 -11.05 -17.37 15.77
C THR A 130 -11.85 -16.24 16.40
N TYR A 131 -12.44 -15.40 15.54
CA TYR A 131 -13.23 -14.25 15.96
C TYR A 131 -14.46 -14.65 16.78
N LYS A 132 -14.51 -14.20 18.04
CA LYS A 132 -15.61 -14.42 18.99
C LYS A 132 -16.41 -13.16 19.31
N GLY A 133 -16.06 -12.02 18.70
CA GLY A 133 -16.80 -10.77 18.86
C GLY A 133 -18.19 -10.84 18.24
N LYS A 134 -19.08 -9.95 18.65
CA LYS A 134 -20.36 -9.73 17.97
C LYS A 134 -20.10 -8.85 16.76
N ARG A 135 -20.60 -9.23 15.57
CA ARG A 135 -20.59 -8.34 14.41
C ARG A 135 -21.79 -7.39 14.50
N ASN A 136 -21.57 -6.11 14.18
CA ASN A 136 -22.61 -5.09 14.25
C ASN A 136 -23.66 -5.33 13.16
N ALA A 137 -24.94 -5.40 13.56
CA ALA A 137 -26.07 -5.67 12.65
C ALA A 137 -26.37 -4.49 11.70
N ALA A 138 -25.95 -3.28 12.09
CA ALA A 138 -25.92 -2.08 11.26
C ALA A 138 -24.56 -1.40 11.45
N LYS A 139 -24.10 -0.63 10.47
CA LYS A 139 -22.86 0.15 10.59
C LYS A 139 -22.95 1.17 11.73
N LEU A 140 -21.87 1.33 12.48
CA LEU A 140 -21.72 2.44 13.42
C LEU A 140 -21.71 3.78 12.66
N SER A 141 -22.07 4.87 13.35
CA SER A 141 -21.81 6.22 12.83
C SER A 141 -20.29 6.50 12.78
N PRO A 142 -19.82 7.43 11.92
CA PRO A 142 -18.38 7.70 11.77
C PRO A 142 -17.69 8.01 13.10
N GLU A 143 -18.34 8.80 13.96
CA GLU A 143 -17.83 9.21 15.27
C GLU A 143 -17.65 7.99 16.19
N LYS A 144 -18.66 7.11 16.25
CA LYS A 144 -18.60 5.88 17.05
C LYS A 144 -17.53 4.91 16.55
N LEU A 145 -17.27 4.88 15.25
CA LEU A 145 -16.20 4.07 14.67
C LEU A 145 -14.81 4.67 14.95
N LEU A 146 -14.67 6.00 14.91
CA LEU A 146 -13.46 6.71 15.33
C LEU A 146 -13.16 6.48 16.82
N CYS A 147 -14.17 6.53 17.69
CA CYS A 147 -14.05 6.15 19.10
C CYS A 147 -13.60 4.70 19.27
N GLN A 148 -14.24 3.77 18.55
CA GLN A 148 -13.88 2.35 18.59
C GLN A 148 -12.42 2.12 18.17
N LEU A 149 -11.92 2.85 17.16
CA LEU A 149 -10.51 2.80 16.74
C LEU A 149 -9.58 3.37 17.82
N ARG A 150 -9.87 4.57 18.33
CA ARG A 150 -9.10 5.28 19.38
C ARG A 150 -8.94 4.43 20.65
N ASP A 151 -10.04 3.85 21.12
CA ASP A 151 -10.11 3.24 22.46
C ASP A 151 -9.73 1.75 22.49
N ARG A 152 -9.57 1.09 21.33
CA ARG A 152 -9.31 -0.36 21.25
C ARG A 152 -8.08 -0.76 20.43
N VAL A 153 -7.47 0.15 19.65
CA VAL A 153 -6.25 -0.14 18.87
C VAL A 153 -5.05 0.52 19.53
N ASN A 154 -4.27 -0.27 20.26
CA ASN A 154 -3.08 0.23 20.95
C ASN A 154 -1.93 0.35 19.95
N VAL A 155 -1.71 1.57 19.43
CA VAL A 155 -0.57 1.88 18.58
C VAL A 155 0.69 1.98 19.45
N THR A 156 1.29 0.84 19.77
CA THR A 156 2.55 0.74 20.51
C THR A 156 3.63 0.07 19.67
N MET A 157 4.88 0.43 19.97
CA MET A 157 6.07 -0.28 19.49
C MET A 157 6.55 -1.24 20.59
N ILE A 158 7.32 -2.26 20.20
CA ILE A 158 8.04 -3.13 21.14
C ILE A 158 9.03 -2.29 21.96
N GLN A 159 9.03 -2.51 23.27
CA GLN A 159 9.94 -1.87 24.23
C GLN A 159 10.82 -2.91 24.94
N GLY A 160 11.87 -2.46 25.64
CA GLY A 160 12.70 -3.34 26.48
C GLY A 160 11.94 -3.98 27.66
N SER A 161 10.70 -3.57 27.94
CA SER A 161 9.80 -4.22 28.90
C SER A 161 9.02 -5.39 28.30
N ASP A 162 8.92 -5.52 26.98
CA ASP A 162 8.18 -6.58 26.31
C ASP A 162 9.04 -7.87 26.22
N GLY A 163 8.68 -8.93 26.93
CA GLY A 163 9.41 -10.20 26.87
C GLY A 163 9.36 -10.84 25.46
N PRO A 164 10.50 -11.18 24.81
CA PRO A 164 11.85 -11.35 25.39
C PRO A 164 12.86 -10.22 25.08
N PHE A 165 12.41 -9.04 24.66
CA PHE A 165 13.28 -7.92 24.25
C PHE A 165 13.97 -7.17 25.41
N GLY A 166 13.71 -7.57 26.66
CA GLY A 166 14.39 -7.07 27.86
C GLY A 166 15.73 -7.72 28.19
N THR A 167 16.32 -8.51 27.27
CA THR A 167 17.68 -9.01 27.45
C THR A 167 18.72 -7.94 27.12
N SER A 168 19.91 -8.04 27.73
CA SER A 168 21.06 -7.19 27.41
C SER A 168 21.47 -7.27 25.93
N GLU A 169 21.20 -8.40 25.26
CA GLU A 169 21.36 -8.57 23.81
C GLU A 169 20.53 -7.53 23.03
N TRP A 170 19.26 -7.37 23.38
CA TRP A 170 18.30 -6.51 22.68
C TRP A 170 18.39 -5.03 23.06
N GLN A 171 18.84 -4.71 24.28
CA GLN A 171 18.86 -3.36 24.83
C GLN A 171 19.60 -2.33 23.96
N GLN A 172 20.67 -2.74 23.26
CA GLN A 172 21.44 -1.86 22.36
C GLN A 172 20.74 -1.59 21.01
N TYR A 173 19.79 -2.43 20.61
CA TYR A 173 19.18 -2.39 19.28
C TYR A 173 17.86 -1.62 19.24
N LEU A 174 17.07 -1.61 20.32
CA LEU A 174 15.82 -0.86 20.37
C LEU A 174 16.05 0.66 20.58
N PRO A 175 15.22 1.55 20.00
CA PRO A 175 15.28 2.99 20.30
C PRO A 175 14.95 3.28 21.78
N GLY A 176 15.76 4.10 22.44
CA GLY A 176 15.58 4.47 23.85
C GLY A 176 14.45 5.48 24.13
N LYS A 177 13.86 6.07 23.08
CA LYS A 177 12.66 6.93 23.14
C LYS A 177 11.49 6.24 22.44
N SER A 178 10.28 6.42 22.95
CA SER A 178 9.06 6.01 22.23
C SER A 178 8.90 6.77 20.90
N LEU A 179 8.02 6.27 20.02
CA LEU A 179 7.71 6.94 18.77
C LEU A 179 7.16 8.35 18.99
N ASN A 180 6.27 8.54 19.98
CA ASN A 180 5.66 9.83 20.30
C ASN A 180 6.69 10.85 20.83
N GLU A 181 7.67 10.43 21.64
CA GLU A 181 8.78 11.30 22.11
C GLU A 181 9.79 11.65 21.00
N THR A 182 9.76 10.93 19.89
CA THR A 182 10.72 11.05 18.77
C THR A 182 10.12 11.83 17.61
N VAL A 183 8.82 11.67 17.35
CA VAL A 183 8.03 12.44 16.38
C VAL A 183 7.55 13.76 16.98
N GLY A 184 7.25 13.79 18.28
CA GLY A 184 6.53 14.89 18.91
C GLY A 184 5.06 14.92 18.46
N HIS A 185 4.51 16.14 18.38
CA HIS A 185 3.17 16.40 17.85
C HIS A 185 3.29 16.98 16.45
N LEU A 186 2.51 16.42 15.52
CA LEU A 186 2.36 16.91 14.15
C LEU A 186 0.95 17.49 13.94
N GLY A 187 0.80 18.49 13.07
CA GLY A 187 -0.49 19.04 12.69
C GLY A 187 -1.12 18.25 11.56
N ARG A 188 -0.78 18.61 10.32
CA ARG A 188 -1.29 17.99 9.09
C ARG A 188 -0.28 16.98 8.53
N CYS A 189 -0.74 15.76 8.27
CA CYS A 189 0.11 14.66 7.81
C CYS A 189 -0.40 14.02 6.52
N ALA A 190 0.52 13.52 5.68
CA ALA A 190 0.18 12.73 4.50
C ALA A 190 0.52 11.24 4.69
N VAL A 191 -0.41 10.37 4.31
CA VAL A 191 -0.16 8.93 4.07
C VAL A 191 -0.20 8.70 2.56
N VAL A 192 0.95 8.37 1.97
CA VAL A 192 1.06 8.16 0.52
C VAL A 192 1.04 6.67 0.24
N SER A 193 0.01 6.18 -0.46
CA SER A 193 -0.05 4.77 -0.86
C SER A 193 1.05 4.41 -1.87
N SER A 194 1.21 3.12 -2.16
CA SER A 194 2.13 2.67 -3.22
C SER A 194 1.48 2.58 -4.61
N ALA A 195 0.18 2.89 -4.75
CA ALA A 195 -0.66 2.50 -5.89
C ALA A 195 -0.21 3.08 -7.25
N GLY A 196 -0.48 2.35 -8.34
CA GLY A 196 -0.19 2.80 -9.71
C GLY A 196 -0.93 4.07 -10.13
N SER A 197 -2.05 4.40 -9.49
CA SER A 197 -2.87 5.60 -9.76
C SER A 197 -2.25 6.91 -9.29
N LEU A 198 -1.12 6.88 -8.57
CA LEU A 198 -0.30 8.07 -8.30
C LEU A 198 0.42 8.60 -9.55
N ARG A 199 0.56 7.82 -10.63
CA ARG A 199 1.22 8.29 -11.86
C ARG A 199 0.44 9.41 -12.56
N SER A 200 1.14 10.46 -12.96
CA SER A 200 0.57 11.66 -13.58
C SER A 200 -0.60 12.23 -12.75
N SER A 201 -0.42 12.21 -11.44
CA SER A 201 -1.32 12.82 -10.46
C SER A 201 -0.89 14.24 -10.09
N HIS A 202 0.41 14.54 -10.23
CA HIS A 202 1.04 15.82 -9.86
C HIS A 202 0.82 16.25 -8.38
N LEU A 203 0.54 15.29 -7.49
CA LEU A 203 0.23 15.54 -6.07
C LEU A 203 1.47 15.89 -5.23
N GLY A 204 2.68 15.81 -5.78
CA GLY A 204 3.92 15.86 -5.01
C GLY A 204 4.12 17.15 -4.20
N GLN A 205 3.68 18.30 -4.72
CA GLN A 205 3.73 19.57 -3.99
C GLN A 205 2.69 19.63 -2.86
N GLU A 206 1.49 19.06 -3.05
CA GLU A 206 0.49 18.95 -1.99
C GLU A 206 0.99 18.02 -0.89
N ILE A 207 1.49 16.84 -1.25
CA ILE A 207 2.09 15.87 -0.32
C ILE A 207 3.22 16.51 0.49
N ASP A 208 4.19 17.19 -0.15
CA ASP A 208 5.32 17.81 0.53
C ASP A 208 4.92 19.01 1.42
N SER A 209 3.71 19.56 1.29
CA SER A 209 3.20 20.64 2.16
C SER A 209 2.86 20.20 3.59
N HIS A 210 2.77 18.89 3.86
CA HIS A 210 2.41 18.34 5.17
C HIS A 210 3.60 18.33 6.14
N ASP A 211 3.35 18.41 7.44
CA ASP A 211 4.39 18.37 8.48
C ASP A 211 5.19 17.07 8.40
N ALA A 212 4.49 15.95 8.22
CA ALA A 212 5.07 14.63 8.02
C ALA A 212 4.44 13.86 6.86
N VAL A 213 5.26 13.01 6.22
CA VAL A 213 4.83 12.09 5.17
C VAL A 213 5.19 10.66 5.55
N LEU A 214 4.20 9.77 5.58
CA LEU A 214 4.40 8.33 5.75
C LEU A 214 4.36 7.59 4.41
N ARG A 215 5.33 6.70 4.19
CA ARG A 215 5.46 5.85 2.99
C ARG A 215 5.62 4.36 3.36
N PHE A 216 5.51 3.48 2.38
CA PHE A 216 5.48 2.02 2.59
C PHE A 216 6.58 1.27 1.87
N ASN A 217 7.15 0.24 2.52
CA ASN A 217 8.11 -0.71 1.93
C ASN A 217 9.22 0.03 1.13
N GLY A 218 9.62 -0.49 -0.04
CA GLY A 218 10.59 0.15 -0.93
C GLY A 218 10.06 1.25 -1.85
N ALA A 219 8.91 1.88 -1.55
CA ALA A 219 8.31 2.90 -2.42
C ALA A 219 9.23 4.15 -2.53
N PRO A 220 9.76 4.50 -3.73
CA PRO A 220 10.80 5.51 -3.91
C PRO A 220 10.25 6.89 -4.29
N THR A 221 10.92 7.96 -3.86
CA THR A 221 10.61 9.34 -4.28
C THR A 221 11.41 9.78 -5.53
N LYS A 222 12.66 9.31 -5.66
CA LYS A 222 13.54 9.62 -6.79
C LYS A 222 12.98 9.05 -8.10
N GLY A 223 12.76 9.93 -9.08
CA GLY A 223 12.14 9.61 -10.37
C GLY A 223 10.61 9.80 -10.39
N PHE A 224 10.00 10.18 -9.27
CA PHE A 224 8.54 10.31 -9.10
C PHE A 224 8.14 11.59 -8.35
N GLN A 225 9.06 12.54 -8.13
CA GLN A 225 8.88 13.68 -7.24
C GLN A 225 7.63 14.53 -7.54
N GLU A 226 7.30 14.74 -8.81
CA GLU A 226 6.10 15.50 -9.21
C GLU A 226 4.80 14.81 -8.75
N ASP A 227 4.77 13.48 -8.78
CA ASP A 227 3.60 12.67 -8.45
C ASP A 227 3.49 12.35 -6.95
N VAL A 228 4.61 12.05 -6.29
CA VAL A 228 4.61 11.50 -4.93
C VAL A 228 5.33 12.37 -3.89
N GLY A 229 5.97 13.46 -4.29
CA GLY A 229 6.76 14.33 -3.42
C GLY A 229 8.14 13.76 -3.07
N GLN A 230 8.89 14.51 -2.26
CA GLN A 230 10.26 14.19 -1.83
C GLN A 230 10.33 13.82 -0.35
N LYS A 231 9.50 14.44 0.50
CA LYS A 231 9.52 14.29 1.95
C LYS A 231 9.20 12.86 2.35
N THR A 232 9.97 12.29 3.29
CA THR A 232 9.72 11.00 3.92
C THR A 232 10.10 11.11 5.39
N THR A 233 9.09 11.17 6.26
CA THR A 233 9.28 11.34 7.71
C THR A 233 9.20 9.99 8.42
N ILE A 234 8.30 9.12 7.97
CA ILE A 234 8.13 7.75 8.48
C ILE A 234 8.05 6.77 7.29
N ARG A 235 8.70 5.61 7.40
CA ARG A 235 8.58 4.51 6.43
C ARG A 235 8.20 3.21 7.15
N LEU A 236 6.99 2.73 6.89
CA LEU A 236 6.48 1.45 7.40
C LEU A 236 6.84 0.31 6.44
N VAL A 237 7.72 -0.59 6.86
CA VAL A 237 8.16 -1.77 6.09
C VAL A 237 7.56 -3.04 6.69
N ASN A 238 7.26 -4.04 5.86
CA ASN A 238 6.92 -5.37 6.35
C ASN A 238 8.18 -6.22 6.62
N SER A 239 8.04 -7.23 7.47
CA SER A 239 9.11 -8.18 7.81
C SER A 239 9.61 -8.98 6.61
N GLN A 240 8.76 -9.23 5.61
CA GLN A 240 9.12 -9.90 4.37
C GLN A 240 10.24 -9.16 3.63
N LEU A 241 10.09 -7.85 3.41
CA LEU A 241 11.12 -7.02 2.75
C LEU A 241 12.43 -7.04 3.54
N VAL A 242 12.37 -6.81 4.85
CA VAL A 242 13.54 -6.79 5.73
C VAL A 242 14.28 -8.14 5.78
N THR A 243 13.58 -9.25 5.51
CA THR A 243 14.15 -10.61 5.55
C THR A 243 14.59 -11.12 4.17
N VAL A 244 13.74 -10.99 3.16
CA VAL A 244 13.95 -11.56 1.80
C VAL A 244 14.77 -10.62 0.92
N GLU A 245 14.47 -9.32 0.97
CA GLU A 245 15.18 -8.27 0.22
C GLU A 245 16.36 -7.71 1.04
N LYS A 246 16.93 -8.49 1.98
CA LYS A 246 17.92 -8.04 2.98
C LYS A 246 19.04 -7.18 2.40
N GLN A 247 19.64 -7.60 1.27
CA GLN A 247 20.77 -6.86 0.67
C GLN A 247 20.34 -5.51 0.10
N GLN A 248 19.12 -5.42 -0.45
CA GLN A 248 18.54 -4.17 -0.92
C GLN A 248 18.17 -3.27 0.27
N PHE A 249 17.53 -3.83 1.30
CA PHE A 249 17.16 -3.11 2.52
C PHE A 249 18.36 -2.54 3.29
N LEU A 250 19.48 -3.26 3.36
CA LEU A 250 20.72 -2.79 3.99
C LEU A 250 21.56 -1.85 3.10
N GLY A 251 21.34 -1.83 1.79
CA GLY A 251 22.17 -1.11 0.82
C GLY A 251 21.55 0.15 0.20
N GLU A 252 20.23 0.26 0.13
CA GLU A 252 19.56 1.40 -0.51
C GLU A 252 19.33 2.58 0.44
N ALA A 253 19.93 3.73 0.11
CA ALA A 253 19.80 4.97 0.88
C ALA A 253 18.34 5.49 1.07
N LEU A 254 17.35 4.91 0.40
CA LEU A 254 15.92 5.25 0.58
C LEU A 254 15.35 4.78 1.94
N TYR A 255 16.01 3.81 2.59
CA TYR A 255 15.70 3.37 3.95
C TYR A 255 16.39 4.26 5.01
N ASN A 256 17.53 4.86 4.66
CA ASN A 256 18.37 5.69 5.52
C ASN A 256 17.80 7.10 5.78
N THR A 257 16.49 7.30 5.59
CA THR A 257 15.78 8.59 5.66
C THR A 257 14.58 8.48 6.59
N GLY A 258 14.48 9.39 7.57
CA GLY A 258 13.36 9.46 8.50
C GLY A 258 13.33 8.28 9.49
N ILE A 259 12.16 8.04 10.08
CA ILE A 259 11.92 6.97 11.05
C ILE A 259 11.49 5.70 10.32
N LEU A 260 12.12 4.57 10.62
CA LEU A 260 11.67 3.26 10.15
C LEU A 260 10.73 2.60 11.17
N ILE A 261 9.74 1.85 10.68
CA ILE A 261 8.92 0.95 11.49
C ILE A 261 8.81 -0.37 10.74
N VAL A 262 9.19 -1.50 11.36
CA VAL A 262 8.94 -2.85 10.82
C VAL A 262 7.76 -3.51 11.52
N TRP A 263 6.93 -4.24 10.78
CA TRP A 263 5.84 -5.06 11.32
C TRP A 263 5.82 -6.47 10.74
N ASP A 264 5.33 -7.44 11.52
CA ASP A 264 5.27 -8.86 11.14
C ASP A 264 3.91 -9.49 11.50
N PRO A 265 3.32 -10.32 10.61
CA PRO A 265 2.12 -11.11 10.89
C PRO A 265 2.28 -12.13 12.03
N ALA A 266 1.84 -11.77 13.23
CA ALA A 266 1.78 -12.73 14.35
C ALA A 266 0.58 -13.67 14.22
N PRO A 267 0.59 -14.87 14.85
CA PRO A 267 -0.62 -15.65 15.04
C PRO A 267 -1.69 -14.86 15.83
N TYR A 268 -2.96 -15.11 15.56
CA TYR A 268 -4.08 -14.33 16.09
C TYR A 268 -4.10 -14.32 17.63
N HIS A 269 -4.15 -13.11 18.20
CA HIS A 269 -4.07 -12.83 19.65
C HIS A 269 -2.90 -13.53 20.37
N ALA A 270 -1.78 -13.79 19.69
CA ALA A 270 -0.60 -14.38 20.31
C ALA A 270 0.13 -13.42 21.25
N GLU A 271 0.71 -13.99 22.31
CA GLU A 271 1.65 -13.27 23.17
C GLU A 271 3.00 -13.04 22.49
N ILE A 272 3.67 -11.95 22.85
CA ILE A 272 4.91 -11.48 22.20
C ILE A 272 5.99 -12.56 22.20
N HIS A 273 6.16 -13.28 23.31
CA HIS A 273 7.11 -14.40 23.40
C HIS A 273 6.75 -15.63 22.53
N LYS A 274 5.50 -15.79 22.08
CA LYS A 274 5.09 -16.85 21.15
C LYS A 274 5.37 -16.43 19.71
N TRP A 275 5.05 -15.18 19.39
CA TRP A 275 5.40 -14.56 18.12
C TRP A 275 6.92 -14.52 17.90
N TYR A 276 7.71 -14.07 18.88
CA TYR A 276 9.18 -14.05 18.79
C TYR A 276 9.80 -15.40 18.44
N LYS A 277 9.23 -16.51 18.98
CA LYS A 277 9.68 -17.88 18.68
C LYS A 277 9.29 -18.37 17.29
N LYS A 278 8.33 -17.73 16.62
CA LYS A 278 7.85 -18.08 15.28
C LYS A 278 7.18 -16.85 14.62
N PRO A 279 7.97 -15.85 14.18
CA PRO A 279 7.48 -14.76 13.33
C PRO A 279 7.12 -15.33 11.95
N ASP A 280 6.39 -14.57 11.12
CA ASP A 280 6.09 -15.00 9.76
C ASP A 280 7.35 -14.91 8.86
N TYR A 281 8.15 -13.87 9.07
CA TYR A 281 9.51 -13.76 8.54
C TYR A 281 10.49 -13.42 9.66
N ASN A 282 11.64 -14.11 9.74
CA ASN A 282 12.63 -13.88 10.78
C ASN A 282 13.51 -12.65 10.48
N PHE A 283 12.92 -11.46 10.64
CA PHE A 283 13.56 -10.18 10.33
C PHE A 283 14.57 -9.72 11.40
N PHE A 284 14.63 -10.37 12.58
CA PHE A 284 15.39 -9.89 13.73
C PHE A 284 16.88 -9.69 13.46
N GLU A 285 17.53 -10.61 12.72
CA GLU A 285 18.95 -10.48 12.37
C GLU A 285 19.22 -9.37 11.36
N SER A 286 18.29 -9.11 10.42
CA SER A 286 18.38 -7.96 9.53
C SER A 286 18.14 -6.63 10.27
N TYR A 287 17.22 -6.60 11.22
CA TYR A 287 16.97 -5.44 12.08
C TYR A 287 18.22 -5.09 12.91
N LYS A 288 18.85 -6.08 13.57
CA LYS A 288 20.14 -5.89 14.26
C LYS A 288 21.22 -5.39 13.30
N SER A 289 21.36 -6.02 12.12
CA SER A 289 22.32 -5.62 11.07
C SER A 289 22.17 -4.15 10.65
N TYR A 290 20.93 -3.67 10.53
CA TYR A 290 20.62 -2.28 10.18
C TYR A 290 20.90 -1.32 11.36
N ARG A 291 20.48 -1.67 12.57
CA ARG A 291 20.72 -0.86 13.78
C ARG A 291 22.21 -0.70 14.10
N SER A 292 23.04 -1.71 13.85
CA SER A 292 24.50 -1.61 13.98
C SER A 292 25.16 -0.64 13.00
N THR A 293 24.56 -0.43 11.82
CA THR A 293 25.09 0.47 10.78
C THR A 293 24.47 1.88 10.83
N HIS A 294 23.27 2.01 11.40
CA HIS A 294 22.51 3.25 11.50
C HIS A 294 22.03 3.50 12.96
N PRO A 295 22.93 3.59 13.95
CA PRO A 295 22.58 3.65 15.38
C PRO A 295 21.74 4.88 15.74
N GLU A 296 21.96 6.02 15.08
CA GLU A 296 21.22 7.27 15.31
C GLU A 296 19.83 7.30 14.66
N GLN A 297 19.55 6.43 13.68
CA GLN A 297 18.26 6.45 12.98
C GLN A 297 17.19 5.68 13.77
N PRO A 298 16.07 6.31 14.19
CA PRO A 298 15.03 5.60 14.92
C PRO A 298 14.38 4.53 14.04
N PHE A 299 14.48 3.26 14.46
CA PHE A 299 13.88 2.12 13.79
C PHE A 299 13.11 1.26 14.80
N TYR A 300 11.79 1.32 14.74
CA TYR A 300 10.88 0.64 15.66
C TYR A 300 10.40 -0.70 15.11
N ILE A 301 9.94 -1.56 16.03
CA ILE A 301 9.20 -2.78 15.72
C ILE A 301 7.76 -2.57 16.22
N LEU A 302 6.76 -2.65 15.34
CA LEU A 302 5.35 -2.50 15.71
C LEU A 302 4.91 -3.65 16.63
N ASN A 303 4.16 -3.36 17.69
CA ASN A 303 3.67 -4.40 18.60
C ASN A 303 2.70 -5.35 17.87
N PRO A 304 2.92 -6.68 17.88
CA PRO A 304 2.16 -7.63 17.09
C PRO A 304 0.66 -7.72 17.43
N LYS A 305 0.23 -7.15 18.57
CA LYS A 305 -1.19 -7.11 18.97
C LYS A 305 -2.00 -6.05 18.21
N MET A 306 -1.37 -4.94 17.80
CA MET A 306 -2.03 -3.80 17.14
C MET A 306 -2.77 -4.22 15.86
N GLN A 307 -2.11 -5.02 15.00
CA GLN A 307 -2.70 -5.48 13.73
C GLN A 307 -3.98 -6.30 13.93
N TRP A 308 -4.08 -7.07 15.02
CA TRP A 308 -5.25 -7.91 15.30
C TRP A 308 -6.35 -7.15 16.04
N GLN A 309 -6.00 -6.18 16.89
CA GLN A 309 -6.98 -5.22 17.43
C GLN A 309 -7.69 -4.44 16.31
N LEU A 310 -6.94 -3.99 15.30
CA LEU A 310 -7.49 -3.32 14.12
C LEU A 310 -8.29 -4.28 13.23
N TRP A 311 -7.83 -5.52 13.06
CA TRP A 311 -8.58 -6.57 12.36
C TRP A 311 -9.93 -6.87 13.03
N ASP A 312 -9.98 -6.93 14.36
CA ASP A 312 -11.21 -7.17 15.10
C ASP A 312 -12.25 -6.07 14.85
N ILE A 313 -11.83 -4.81 14.73
CA ILE A 313 -12.72 -3.68 14.38
C ILE A 313 -13.20 -3.77 12.93
N LEU A 314 -12.32 -4.14 12.00
CA LEU A 314 -12.70 -4.37 10.60
C LEU A 314 -13.72 -5.52 10.48
N GLN A 315 -13.55 -6.61 11.23
CA GLN A 315 -14.48 -7.73 11.23
C GLN A 315 -15.79 -7.40 11.96
N GLU A 316 -15.73 -6.64 13.06
CA GLU A 316 -16.90 -6.19 13.83
C GLU A 316 -17.83 -5.32 12.97
N ASN A 317 -17.27 -4.48 12.10
CA ASN A 317 -18.00 -3.57 11.23
C ASN A 317 -18.19 -4.10 9.79
N SER A 318 -17.89 -5.38 9.54
CA SER A 318 -18.10 -6.04 8.24
C SER A 318 -19.29 -7.01 8.26
N LEU A 319 -20.22 -6.83 7.32
CA LEU A 319 -21.43 -7.64 7.17
C LEU A 319 -21.14 -9.11 6.79
N GLU A 320 -19.93 -9.43 6.35
CA GLU A 320 -19.44 -10.78 6.06
C GLU A 320 -18.08 -11.07 6.72
N GLN A 321 -17.60 -12.31 6.64
CA GLN A 321 -16.27 -12.68 7.14
C GLN A 321 -15.17 -12.06 6.27
N ILE A 322 -14.22 -11.36 6.86
CA ILE A 322 -13.08 -10.78 6.14
C ILE A 322 -11.93 -11.80 6.06
N GLN A 323 -10.92 -11.56 5.22
CA GLN A 323 -9.74 -12.43 5.14
C GLN A 323 -9.11 -12.60 6.54
N PRO A 324 -8.79 -13.84 6.99
CA PRO A 324 -8.17 -14.11 8.30
C PRO A 324 -6.66 -13.84 8.28
N ASN A 325 -6.33 -12.61 7.85
CA ASN A 325 -5.01 -12.11 7.52
C ASN A 325 -4.95 -10.66 8.05
N PRO A 326 -3.80 -10.18 8.55
CA PRO A 326 -3.73 -8.84 9.13
C PRO A 326 -4.03 -7.74 8.09
N PRO A 327 -4.43 -6.54 8.53
CA PRO A 327 -4.67 -5.39 7.65
C PRO A 327 -3.45 -5.06 6.79
N SER A 328 -3.65 -4.35 5.67
CA SER A 328 -2.53 -3.88 4.85
C SER A 328 -1.62 -2.91 5.60
N SER A 329 -0.34 -2.82 5.17
CA SER A 329 0.56 -1.74 5.63
C SER A 329 -0.10 -0.36 5.49
N GLY A 330 -0.91 -0.14 4.44
CA GLY A 330 -1.69 1.07 4.24
C GLY A 330 -2.59 1.40 5.42
N MET A 331 -3.48 0.48 5.81
CA MET A 331 -4.40 0.68 6.93
C MET A 331 -3.67 0.78 8.28
N LEU A 332 -2.59 0.01 8.49
CA LEU A 332 -1.74 0.14 9.68
C LEU A 332 -1.10 1.53 9.76
N GLY A 333 -0.56 2.04 8.65
CA GLY A 333 0.04 3.37 8.55
C GLY A 333 -0.95 4.51 8.76
N ILE A 334 -2.18 4.38 8.24
CA ILE A 334 -3.27 5.32 8.50
C ILE A 334 -3.53 5.46 10.00
N VAL A 335 -3.73 4.34 10.71
CA VAL A 335 -4.00 4.36 12.15
C VAL A 335 -2.78 4.87 12.95
N ILE A 336 -1.55 4.56 12.54
CA ILE A 336 -0.33 5.14 13.13
C ILE A 336 -0.32 6.67 13.01
N MET A 337 -0.60 7.22 11.82
CA MET A 337 -0.61 8.69 11.65
C MET A 337 -1.77 9.35 12.39
N MET A 338 -2.94 8.70 12.51
CA MET A 338 -4.05 9.20 13.32
C MET A 338 -3.69 9.29 14.83
N THR A 339 -2.69 8.54 15.32
CA THR A 339 -2.18 8.67 16.69
C THR A 339 -1.18 9.85 16.86
N LEU A 340 -0.49 10.25 15.79
CA LEU A 340 0.63 11.21 15.83
C LEU A 340 0.23 12.64 15.40
N CYS A 341 -0.81 12.75 14.57
CA CYS A 341 -1.21 13.97 13.87
C CYS A 341 -2.61 14.43 14.29
N ASP A 342 -2.93 15.70 14.06
CA ASP A 342 -4.28 16.25 14.27
C ASP A 342 -5.19 16.07 13.05
N GLU A 343 -4.61 15.98 11.84
CA GLU A 343 -5.27 15.68 10.56
C GLU A 343 -4.38 14.76 9.70
N VAL A 344 -4.99 13.79 9.01
CA VAL A 344 -4.32 12.85 8.10
C VAL A 344 -5.00 12.84 6.73
N ASP A 345 -4.32 13.39 5.72
CA ASP A 345 -4.69 13.23 4.32
C ASP A 345 -4.08 11.93 3.75
N VAL A 346 -4.93 11.08 3.16
CA VAL A 346 -4.57 9.75 2.66
C VAL A 346 -4.71 9.72 1.13
N TYR A 347 -3.59 9.58 0.43
CA TYR A 347 -3.51 9.70 -1.04
C TYR A 347 -3.49 8.35 -1.74
N GLU A 348 -4.40 8.17 -2.71
CA GLU A 348 -4.57 6.98 -3.56
C GLU A 348 -4.69 5.66 -2.76
N PHE A 349 -5.26 5.74 -1.56
CA PHE A 349 -5.79 4.57 -0.86
C PHE A 349 -7.22 4.29 -1.32
N LEU A 350 -8.09 5.31 -1.22
CA LEU A 350 -9.30 5.35 -2.05
C LEU A 350 -8.86 5.79 -3.46
N PRO A 351 -9.14 5.00 -4.52
CA PRO A 351 -8.62 5.29 -5.85
C PRO A 351 -9.36 6.46 -6.49
N SER A 352 -8.62 7.32 -7.18
CA SER A 352 -9.20 8.42 -7.98
C SER A 352 -9.73 7.94 -9.35
N LYS A 353 -10.13 8.90 -10.20
CA LYS A 353 -10.35 8.69 -11.64
C LYS A 353 -9.14 8.08 -12.39
N ARG A 354 -7.94 8.09 -11.79
CA ARG A 354 -6.74 7.38 -12.29
C ARG A 354 -6.70 5.88 -11.91
N GLN A 355 -7.79 5.31 -11.38
CA GLN A 355 -7.85 3.90 -10.98
C GLN A 355 -7.33 2.98 -12.09
N THR A 356 -6.30 2.20 -11.76
CA THR A 356 -5.60 1.32 -12.68
C THR A 356 -5.35 -0.06 -12.05
N ASP A 357 -5.13 -1.06 -12.90
CA ASP A 357 -4.67 -2.38 -12.48
C ASP A 357 -3.13 -2.43 -12.33
N ILE A 358 -2.38 -1.38 -12.71
CA ILE A 358 -0.95 -1.24 -12.39
C ILE A 358 -0.80 -1.23 -10.87
N CYS A 359 -0.06 -2.22 -10.33
CA CYS A 359 -0.02 -2.44 -8.88
C CYS A 359 0.64 -1.28 -8.13
N HIS A 360 1.80 -0.81 -8.60
CA HIS A 360 2.56 0.26 -7.94
C HIS A 360 3.11 1.30 -8.93
N TYR A 361 3.20 2.58 -8.51
CA TYR A 361 3.67 3.67 -9.38
C TYR A 361 5.12 3.51 -9.84
N TYR A 362 5.93 2.75 -9.10
CA TYR A 362 7.34 2.47 -9.42
C TYR A 362 7.55 1.13 -10.17
N GLN A 363 6.49 0.40 -10.52
CA GLN A 363 6.56 -0.91 -11.20
C GLN A 363 5.69 -0.99 -12.45
N ARG A 364 5.87 -2.02 -13.29
CA ARG A 364 5.17 -2.16 -14.59
C ARG A 364 4.19 -3.34 -14.66
N PHE A 365 4.09 -4.16 -13.61
CA PHE A 365 3.14 -5.28 -13.59
C PHE A 365 1.73 -4.83 -13.20
N HIS A 366 0.74 -5.60 -13.65
CA HIS A 366 -0.67 -5.33 -13.43
C HIS A 366 -1.27 -6.42 -12.53
N ASP A 367 -1.78 -6.04 -11.36
CA ASP A 367 -2.68 -6.88 -10.57
C ASP A 367 -3.71 -6.04 -9.80
N ARG A 368 -4.98 -6.13 -10.22
CA ARG A 368 -6.15 -5.56 -9.55
C ARG A 368 -6.29 -5.93 -8.06
N ALA A 369 -5.64 -7.01 -7.62
CA ALA A 369 -5.52 -7.38 -6.21
C ALA A 369 -4.87 -6.29 -5.35
N CYS A 370 -3.93 -5.52 -5.90
CA CYS A 370 -3.28 -4.41 -5.17
C CYS A 370 -4.27 -3.27 -4.86
N THR A 371 -5.30 -3.10 -5.69
CA THR A 371 -6.32 -2.05 -5.54
C THR A 371 -7.57 -2.54 -4.81
N MET A 372 -7.96 -3.82 -4.97
CA MET A 372 -9.21 -4.41 -4.47
C MET A 372 -9.05 -5.40 -3.31
N GLY A 373 -7.82 -5.83 -3.01
CA GLY A 373 -7.51 -6.83 -1.99
C GLY A 373 -7.40 -8.26 -2.54
N ALA A 374 -6.54 -9.04 -1.88
CA ALA A 374 -6.38 -10.48 -2.06
C ALA A 374 -6.05 -11.13 -0.72
N TYR A 375 -4.79 -11.00 -0.27
CA TYR A 375 -4.31 -11.46 1.03
C TYR A 375 -4.89 -10.61 2.18
N HIS A 376 -4.69 -9.28 2.14
CA HIS A 376 -5.25 -8.36 3.12
C HIS A 376 -6.76 -8.15 2.91
N PRO A 377 -7.53 -7.83 3.97
CA PRO A 377 -8.94 -7.43 3.89
C PRO A 377 -9.14 -6.01 3.29
N LEU A 378 -8.31 -5.61 2.32
CA LEU A 378 -8.18 -4.25 1.78
C LEU A 378 -9.51 -3.64 1.26
N LEU A 379 -10.43 -4.45 0.76
CA LEU A 379 -11.79 -4.00 0.39
C LEU A 379 -12.50 -3.36 1.60
N PHE A 380 -12.44 -4.03 2.74
CA PHE A 380 -13.10 -3.62 3.99
C PHE A 380 -12.35 -2.50 4.69
N GLU A 381 -11.01 -2.46 4.56
CA GLU A 381 -10.17 -1.32 4.97
C GLU A 381 -10.58 -0.03 4.22
N LYS A 382 -10.78 -0.11 2.90
CA LYS A 382 -11.24 1.03 2.09
C LYS A 382 -12.69 1.41 2.37
N ASN A 383 -13.57 0.45 2.68
CA ASN A 383 -14.92 0.74 3.16
C ASN A 383 -14.90 1.55 4.46
N LEU A 384 -14.04 1.16 5.42
CA LEU A 384 -13.86 1.88 6.68
C LEU A 384 -13.35 3.30 6.42
N VAL A 385 -12.25 3.46 5.67
CA VAL A 385 -11.68 4.78 5.36
C VAL A 385 -12.69 5.68 4.63
N LYS A 386 -13.46 5.16 3.67
CA LYS A 386 -14.52 5.93 2.99
C LYS A 386 -15.68 6.31 3.93
N HIS A 387 -15.93 5.54 4.99
CA HIS A 387 -16.99 5.81 5.96
C HIS A 387 -16.59 6.80 7.07
N ILE A 388 -15.29 6.93 7.39
CA ILE A 388 -14.76 7.94 8.33
C ILE A 388 -14.12 9.16 7.65
N ASN A 389 -14.13 9.23 6.32
CA ASN A 389 -13.63 10.35 5.53
C ASN A 389 -14.45 11.63 5.73
N GLN A 390 -13.76 12.74 6.02
CA GLN A 390 -14.32 14.08 6.16
C GLN A 390 -14.18 14.95 4.89
N GLY A 391 -13.33 14.56 3.93
CA GLY A 391 -13.19 15.23 2.63
C GLY A 391 -14.35 14.95 1.66
N THR A 392 -14.37 15.58 0.49
CA THR A 392 -15.48 15.47 -0.48
C THR A 392 -15.39 14.22 -1.37
N ASP A 393 -16.44 13.95 -2.16
CA ASP A 393 -16.37 12.93 -3.22
C ASP A 393 -15.52 13.44 -4.39
N GLU A 394 -15.54 14.74 -4.66
CA GLU A 394 -14.71 15.44 -5.63
C GLU A 394 -13.21 15.28 -5.30
N ASP A 395 -12.80 15.37 -4.03
CA ASP A 395 -11.42 15.15 -3.57
C ASP A 395 -10.94 13.72 -3.87
N ILE A 396 -11.78 12.73 -3.62
CA ILE A 396 -11.49 11.33 -3.95
C ILE A 396 -11.41 11.18 -5.47
N TYR A 397 -12.38 11.71 -6.22
CA TYR A 397 -12.45 11.55 -7.67
C TYR A 397 -11.28 12.22 -8.41
N ILE A 398 -10.87 13.43 -8.00
CA ILE A 398 -9.84 14.23 -8.66
C ILE A 398 -8.44 13.91 -8.11
N HIS A 399 -8.28 13.92 -6.78
CA HIS A 399 -6.98 13.82 -6.11
C HIS A 399 -6.71 12.41 -5.57
N GLY A 400 -7.73 11.57 -5.39
CA GLY A 400 -7.59 10.29 -4.69
C GLY A 400 -7.38 10.48 -3.19
N LYS A 401 -7.80 11.63 -2.67
CA LYS A 401 -7.55 12.05 -1.30
C LYS A 401 -8.73 11.73 -0.39
N ALA A 402 -8.44 11.18 0.78
CA ALA A 402 -9.39 11.08 1.88
C ALA A 402 -8.80 11.75 3.13
N THR A 403 -9.54 12.66 3.75
CA THR A 403 -9.10 13.41 4.94
C THR A 403 -9.71 12.79 6.19
N LEU A 404 -8.87 12.46 7.17
CA LEU A 404 -9.24 11.78 8.41
C LEU A 404 -8.82 12.60 9.64
N PRO A 405 -9.64 12.66 10.71
CA PRO A 405 -9.27 13.35 11.92
C PRO A 405 -8.25 12.55 12.73
N GLY A 406 -7.28 13.25 13.31
CA GLY A 406 -6.42 12.70 14.34
C GLY A 406 -7.20 12.27 15.59
N PHE A 407 -6.77 11.20 16.25
CA PHE A 407 -7.45 10.64 17.43
C PHE A 407 -7.55 11.61 18.60
N ARG A 408 -6.68 12.63 18.66
CA ARG A 408 -6.77 13.72 19.64
C ARG A 408 -8.02 14.58 19.48
N ASN A 409 -8.51 14.72 18.24
CA ASN A 409 -9.69 15.49 17.86
C ASN A 409 -10.97 14.64 17.82
N VAL A 410 -10.90 13.38 18.27
CA VAL A 410 -12.04 12.46 18.34
C VAL A 410 -12.67 12.50 19.73
N HIS A 411 -13.88 13.04 19.83
CA HIS A 411 -14.65 13.12 21.07
C HIS A 411 -15.57 11.90 21.28
N CYS A 412 -15.49 11.34 22.50
CA CYS A 412 -16.24 10.19 23.00
C CYS A 412 -16.39 10.35 24.51
#